data_AF-A0A672N8R2-F1
#
_entry.id   AF-A0A672N8R2-F1
#
_cell.length_a   1.000
_cell.length_b   1.000
_cell.length_c   1.000
_cell.angle_alpha   90.00
_cell.angle_beta   90.00
_cell.angle_gamma   90.00
#
_symmetry.space_group_name_H-M   'P 1'
#
loop_
_entity.id
_entity.type
_entity.pdbx_description
1 polymer ?
#
loop_
_entity_poly.entity_id
_entity_poly.type
_entity_poly.pdbx_seq_one_letter_code
_entity_poly.pdbx_strand_id
1 'polypeptide(L)'
;MRTEDKILNIVIKRGWKEGTKITFPKEGDETPENIPADVAFVLKDKGHPLFKRDGSNIIYTAKIGLKEALCGCTVNIPTIDNRAITLPCNDIIKPGTIKRLRGEGLPFPKNQSQRGDLIVEFQVRFPDRIPPQSREIIKHGYIVWLCFSNTFSPTIQTLNSKRDKYVIRTRGSFKILLQFYLIYYQLL
;
A
#
# COMPACT_ATOMS: atom_id res chain seq x y z
N MET A 1 -11.70 -45.95 -33.08
CA MET A 1 -10.75 -45.02 -32.43
C MET A 1 -10.25 -45.67 -31.16
N ARG A 2 -8.93 -45.76 -31.00
CA ARG A 2 -8.30 -46.24 -29.77
C ARG A 2 -7.81 -44.99 -29.05
N THR A 3 -8.27 -44.78 -27.82
CA THR A 3 -7.83 -43.67 -26.98
C THR A 3 -6.58 -44.10 -26.23
N GLU A 4 -5.52 -43.30 -26.31
CA GLU A 4 -4.28 -43.54 -25.57
C GLU A 4 -4.03 -42.38 -24.61
N ASP A 5 -3.75 -42.69 -23.35
CA ASP A 5 -3.42 -41.69 -22.35
C ASP A 5 -1.90 -41.46 -22.34
N LYS A 6 -1.48 -40.23 -22.58
CA LYS A 6 -0.06 -39.84 -22.52
C LYS A 6 0.15 -38.67 -21.56
N ILE A 7 1.16 -38.79 -20.71
CA ILE A 7 1.51 -37.76 -19.73
C ILE A 7 2.56 -36.83 -20.35
N LEU A 8 2.19 -35.55 -20.54
CA LEU A 8 3.11 -34.51 -21.00
C LEU A 8 3.66 -33.72 -19.80
N ASN A 9 4.95 -33.88 -19.51
CA ASN A 9 5.60 -33.22 -18.38
C ASN A 9 6.01 -31.79 -18.75
N ILE A 10 5.41 -30.81 -18.08
CA ILE A 10 5.72 -29.38 -18.26
C ILE A 10 6.47 -28.86 -17.04
N VAL A 11 7.73 -28.44 -17.23
CA VAL A 11 8.53 -27.79 -16.19
C VAL A 11 8.33 -26.27 -16.27
N ILE A 12 7.53 -25.71 -15.36
CA ILE A 12 7.28 -24.27 -15.29
C ILE A 12 8.50 -23.57 -14.68
N LYS A 13 9.15 -22.69 -15.46
CA LYS A 13 10.28 -21.88 -14.96
C LYS A 13 9.78 -20.65 -14.19
N ARG A 14 10.56 -20.25 -13.18
CA ARG A 14 10.29 -19.05 -12.37
C ARG A 14 10.23 -17.81 -13.25
N GLY A 15 9.24 -16.95 -13.02
CA GLY A 15 9.09 -15.68 -13.73
C GLY A 15 8.42 -15.75 -15.10
N TRP A 16 8.01 -16.94 -15.56
CA TRP A 16 7.22 -17.07 -16.79
C TRP A 16 5.94 -16.24 -16.70
N LYS A 17 5.66 -15.50 -17.76
CA LYS A 17 4.51 -14.60 -17.87
C LYS A 17 3.32 -15.36 -18.46
N GLU A 18 2.13 -14.87 -18.17
CA GLU A 18 0.94 -15.27 -18.89
C GLU A 18 1.15 -15.15 -20.41
N GLY A 19 0.62 -16.12 -21.16
CA GLY A 19 0.73 -16.19 -22.61
C GLY A 19 1.97 -16.95 -23.11
N THR A 20 2.85 -17.43 -22.23
CA THR A 20 3.97 -18.31 -22.64
C THR A 20 3.42 -19.59 -23.27
N LYS A 21 3.83 -19.86 -24.52
CA LYS A 21 3.42 -21.04 -25.29
C LYS A 21 4.45 -22.16 -25.14
N ILE A 22 3.97 -23.37 -24.87
CA ILE A 22 4.77 -24.58 -24.73
C ILE A 22 4.19 -25.58 -25.72
N THR A 23 4.91 -25.83 -26.81
CA THR A 23 4.44 -26.69 -27.90
C THR A 23 5.09 -28.05 -27.79
N PHE A 24 4.26 -29.10 -27.84
CA PHE A 24 4.70 -30.47 -28.00
C PHE A 24 4.36 -30.92 -29.43
N PRO A 25 5.38 -31.19 -30.25
CA PRO A 25 5.16 -31.49 -31.65
C PRO A 25 4.53 -32.86 -31.83
N LYS A 26 3.57 -32.99 -32.75
CA LYS A 26 2.93 -34.27 -33.12
C LYS A 26 2.29 -35.05 -31.96
N GLU A 27 1.77 -34.35 -30.96
CA GLU A 27 1.05 -34.95 -29.81
C GLU A 27 -0.48 -34.86 -29.94
N GLY A 28 -0.99 -34.42 -31.09
CA GLY A 28 -2.42 -34.35 -31.40
C GLY A 28 -2.98 -35.65 -31.98
N ASP A 29 -4.19 -35.60 -32.52
CA ASP A 29 -4.86 -36.76 -33.08
C ASP A 29 -4.10 -37.33 -34.29
N GLU A 30 -3.76 -38.63 -34.21
CA GLU A 30 -3.08 -39.37 -35.28
C GLU A 30 -4.09 -40.11 -36.15
N THR A 31 -3.92 -40.01 -37.48
CA THR A 31 -4.69 -40.77 -38.47
C THR A 31 -3.74 -41.37 -39.51
N PRO A 32 -4.05 -42.51 -40.14
CA PRO A 32 -3.14 -43.15 -41.09
C PRO A 32 -2.75 -42.28 -42.30
N GLU A 33 -3.57 -41.27 -42.62
CA GLU A 33 -3.42 -40.40 -43.79
C GLU A 33 -2.74 -39.07 -43.48
N ASN A 34 -2.62 -38.66 -42.21
CA ASN A 34 -2.15 -37.33 -41.84
C ASN A 34 -1.11 -37.35 -40.71
N ILE A 35 -0.24 -36.34 -40.72
CA ILE A 35 0.75 -36.11 -39.65
C ILE A 35 -0.01 -35.57 -38.42
N PRO A 36 0.26 -36.10 -37.20
CA PRO A 36 -0.38 -35.61 -35.99
C PRO A 36 -0.13 -34.11 -35.77
N ALA A 37 -1.15 -33.42 -35.27
CA ALA A 37 -1.07 -32.00 -34.97
C ALA A 37 -0.17 -31.71 -33.75
N ASP A 38 0.27 -30.46 -33.61
CA ASP A 38 1.01 -30.02 -32.44
C ASP A 38 0.06 -29.63 -31.30
N VAL A 39 0.42 -29.99 -30.07
CA VAL A 39 -0.32 -29.57 -28.87
C VAL A 39 0.40 -28.39 -28.24
N ALA A 40 -0.27 -27.24 -28.21
CA ALA A 40 0.26 -26.01 -27.62
C ALA A 40 -0.43 -25.69 -26.29
N PHE A 41 0.32 -25.69 -25.19
CA PHE A 41 -0.14 -25.21 -23.91
C PHE A 41 0.13 -23.71 -23.78
N VAL A 42 -0.87 -22.95 -23.34
CA VAL A 42 -0.73 -21.52 -23.06
C VAL A 42 -0.81 -21.30 -21.56
N LEU A 43 0.24 -20.72 -20.98
CA LEU A 43 0.30 -20.47 -19.55
C LEU A 43 -0.66 -19.34 -19.17
N LYS A 44 -1.48 -19.58 -18.14
CA LYS A 44 -2.44 -18.61 -17.59
C LYS A 44 -2.17 -18.40 -16.11
N ASP A 45 -2.20 -17.15 -15.66
CA ASP A 45 -2.04 -16.83 -14.25
C ASP A 45 -3.34 -17.20 -13.49
N LYS A 46 -3.18 -17.97 -12.41
CA LYS A 46 -4.27 -18.27 -11.49
C LYS A 46 -4.43 -17.12 -10.50
N GLY A 47 -5.66 -16.66 -10.30
CA GLY A 47 -5.95 -15.63 -9.30
C GLY A 47 -5.52 -16.06 -7.89
N HIS A 48 -4.83 -15.18 -7.18
CA HIS A 48 -4.38 -15.39 -5.80
C HIS A 48 -5.20 -14.51 -4.84
N PRO A 49 -5.62 -15.00 -3.66
CA PRO A 49 -6.49 -14.24 -2.75
C PRO A 49 -5.87 -12.94 -2.21
N LEU A 50 -4.54 -12.89 -2.08
CA LEU A 50 -3.82 -11.75 -1.50
C LEU A 50 -3.07 -10.89 -2.51
N PHE A 51 -2.72 -11.46 -3.66
CA PHE A 51 -1.79 -10.83 -4.60
C PHE A 51 -2.41 -10.76 -5.98
N LYS A 52 -2.26 -9.61 -6.62
CA LYS A 52 -2.56 -9.45 -8.03
C LYS A 52 -1.23 -9.30 -8.78
N ARG A 53 -1.02 -10.13 -9.80
CA ARG A 53 0.18 -10.05 -10.61
C ARG A 53 0.06 -8.89 -11.61
N ASP A 54 1.13 -8.12 -11.74
CA ASP A 54 1.29 -7.07 -12.75
C ASP A 54 2.64 -7.25 -13.44
N GLY A 55 2.68 -8.12 -14.45
CA GLY A 55 3.90 -8.52 -15.14
C GLY A 55 4.90 -9.22 -14.22
N SER A 56 5.96 -8.51 -13.83
CA SER A 56 6.98 -8.98 -12.87
C SER A 56 6.79 -8.39 -11.47
N ASN A 57 5.91 -7.39 -11.33
CA ASN A 57 5.54 -6.82 -10.06
C ASN A 57 4.33 -7.56 -9.49
N ILE A 58 4.12 -7.39 -8.20
CA ILE A 58 2.95 -7.92 -7.51
C ILE A 58 2.30 -6.81 -6.70
N ILE A 59 0.98 -6.78 -6.72
CA ILE A 59 0.18 -5.79 -6.01
C ILE A 59 -0.46 -6.50 -4.82
N TYR A 60 -0.26 -5.91 -3.64
CA TYR A 60 -0.88 -6.31 -2.38
C TYR A 60 -1.78 -5.17 -1.89
N THR A 61 -3.06 -5.46 -1.70
CA THR A 61 -4.03 -4.46 -1.20
C THR A 61 -4.08 -4.52 0.33
N ALA A 62 -3.45 -3.54 0.98
CA ALA A 62 -3.46 -3.38 2.43
C ALA A 62 -4.73 -2.64 2.87
N LYS A 63 -5.60 -3.32 3.62
CA LYS A 63 -6.81 -2.73 4.20
C LYS A 63 -6.49 -2.19 5.58
N ILE A 64 -6.60 -0.87 5.76
CA ILE A 64 -6.34 -0.18 7.03
C ILE A 64 -7.57 0.62 7.47
N GLY A 65 -7.73 0.82 8.78
CA GLY A 65 -8.78 1.67 9.32
C GLY A 65 -8.50 3.16 9.15
N LEU A 66 -9.54 4.00 9.20
CA LEU A 66 -9.38 5.46 9.17
C LEU A 66 -8.44 5.99 10.28
N LYS A 67 -8.52 5.42 11.49
CA LYS A 67 -7.63 5.78 12.60
C LYS A 67 -6.16 5.53 12.24
N GLU A 68 -5.86 4.35 11.73
CA GLU A 68 -4.52 3.92 11.32
C GLU A 68 -3.97 4.78 10.17
N ALA A 69 -4.85 5.17 9.25
CA ALA A 69 -4.49 6.06 8.14
C ALA A 69 -4.13 7.48 8.59
N LEU A 70 -4.74 7.99 9.67
CA LEU A 70 -4.53 9.36 10.17
C LEU A 70 -3.45 9.46 11.25
N CYS A 71 -3.38 8.49 12.16
CA CYS A 71 -2.49 8.51 13.33
C CYS A 71 -1.19 7.72 13.10
N GLY A 72 -1.05 7.10 11.94
CA GLY A 72 0.04 6.18 11.63
C GLY A 72 -0.28 4.74 12.05
N CYS A 73 0.37 3.79 11.37
CA CYS A 73 0.21 2.37 11.61
C CYS A 73 1.44 1.58 11.14
N THR A 74 1.52 0.33 11.58
CA THR A 74 2.54 -0.61 11.12
C THR A 74 1.83 -1.75 10.42
N VAL A 75 2.09 -1.92 9.12
CA VAL A 75 1.44 -2.96 8.31
C VAL A 75 2.42 -4.11 8.07
N ASN A 76 1.98 -5.33 8.38
CA ASN A 76 2.73 -6.54 8.07
C ASN A 76 2.31 -7.06 6.70
N ILE A 77 3.23 -6.95 5.74
CA ILE A 77 2.98 -7.30 4.34
C ILE A 77 3.49 -8.71 4.11
N PRO A 78 2.62 -9.66 3.73
CA PRO A 78 3.07 -10.99 3.34
C PRO A 78 3.83 -10.92 2.01
N THR A 79 4.85 -11.73 1.89
CA THR A 79 5.61 -11.94 0.64
C THR A 79 5.24 -13.30 0.03
N ILE A 80 5.57 -13.50 -1.23
CA ILE A 80 5.36 -14.79 -1.93
C ILE A 80 6.18 -15.92 -1.29
N ASP A 81 7.30 -15.58 -0.66
CA ASP A 81 8.18 -16.52 0.02
C ASP A 81 7.69 -16.88 1.44
N ASN A 82 6.43 -16.56 1.78
CA ASN A 82 5.82 -16.73 3.10
C ASN A 82 6.54 -15.99 4.25
N ARG A 83 7.36 -14.97 3.94
CA ARG A 83 7.91 -14.04 4.94
C ARG A 83 6.98 -12.85 5.11
N ALA A 84 7.02 -12.19 6.26
CA ALA A 84 6.34 -10.93 6.50
C ALA A 84 7.35 -9.78 6.53
N ILE A 85 7.04 -8.68 5.86
CA ILE A 85 7.80 -7.42 5.92
C ILE A 85 6.98 -6.42 6.70
N THR A 86 7.56 -5.90 7.77
CA THR A 86 6.94 -4.88 8.61
C THR A 86 7.22 -3.51 8.02
N LEU A 87 6.18 -2.82 7.55
CA LEU A 87 6.26 -1.48 6.98
C LEU A 87 5.65 -0.45 7.94
N PRO A 88 6.47 0.34 8.66
CA PRO A 88 5.97 1.45 9.45
C PRO A 88 5.46 2.56 8.53
N CYS A 89 4.29 3.10 8.85
CA CYS A 89 3.67 4.22 8.18
C CYS A 89 3.37 5.31 9.20
N ASN A 90 4.31 6.23 9.35
CA ASN A 90 4.19 7.34 10.29
C ASN A 90 3.42 8.53 9.69
N ASP A 91 3.44 8.66 8.36
CA ASP A 91 2.73 9.72 7.65
C ASP A 91 1.26 9.36 7.38
N ILE A 92 0.45 10.39 7.11
CA ILE A 92 -0.96 10.23 6.74
C ILE A 92 -1.06 9.45 5.43
N ILE A 93 -1.80 8.35 5.45
CA ILE A 93 -2.08 7.52 4.28
C ILE A 93 -3.41 7.96 3.67
N LYS A 94 -3.36 8.42 2.42
CA LYS A 94 -4.58 8.72 1.64
C LYS A 94 -5.16 7.43 1.04
N PRO A 95 -6.48 7.34 0.84
CA PRO A 95 -7.06 6.25 0.06
C PRO A 95 -6.40 6.17 -1.33
N GLY A 96 -5.99 4.97 -1.76
CA GLY A 96 -5.31 4.77 -3.03
C GLY A 96 -3.83 5.17 -3.04
N THR A 97 -3.25 5.50 -1.87
CA THR A 97 -1.80 5.68 -1.76
C THR A 97 -1.11 4.37 -2.12
N ILE A 98 0.00 4.47 -2.87
CA ILE A 98 0.81 3.33 -3.27
C ILE A 98 2.19 3.46 -2.65
N LYS A 99 2.66 2.42 -1.97
CA LYS A 99 4.06 2.27 -1.54
C LYS A 99 4.72 1.14 -2.29
N ARG A 100 6.00 1.30 -2.64
CA ARG A 100 6.76 0.32 -3.41
C ARG A 100 7.89 -0.26 -2.58
N LEU A 101 7.89 -1.56 -2.40
CA LEU A 101 8.99 -2.33 -1.81
C LEU A 101 9.81 -2.94 -2.94
N ARG A 102 11.03 -2.42 -3.12
CA ARG A 102 11.90 -2.81 -4.24
C ARG A 102 12.43 -4.22 -4.05
N GLY A 103 12.41 -5.03 -5.11
CA GLY A 103 13.00 -6.37 -5.11
C GLY A 103 12.19 -7.48 -4.42
N GLU A 104 10.99 -7.18 -3.93
CA GLU A 104 10.10 -8.15 -3.26
C GLU A 104 9.02 -8.73 -4.20
N GLY A 105 9.11 -8.47 -5.51
CA GLY A 105 8.22 -8.99 -6.54
C GLY A 105 8.63 -10.37 -7.08
N LEU A 106 8.20 -10.67 -8.31
CA LEU A 106 8.52 -11.94 -8.98
C LEU A 106 9.89 -11.87 -9.67
N PRO A 107 10.61 -13.01 -9.78
CA PRO A 107 11.87 -13.06 -10.51
C PRO A 107 11.65 -12.80 -12.01
N PHE A 108 12.64 -12.17 -12.66
CA PHE A 108 12.58 -12.00 -14.12
C PHE A 108 12.90 -13.32 -14.84
N PRO A 109 12.19 -13.65 -15.93
CA PRO A 109 12.39 -14.92 -16.64
C PRO A 109 13.77 -15.05 -17.30
N LYS A 110 14.39 -13.93 -17.70
CA LYS A 110 15.76 -13.91 -18.28
C LYS A 110 16.87 -13.90 -17.22
N ASN A 111 16.63 -13.25 -16.09
CA ASN A 111 17.61 -13.12 -15.01
C ASN A 111 16.93 -13.35 -13.66
N GLN A 112 17.08 -14.56 -13.13
CA GLN A 112 16.39 -14.99 -11.91
C GLN A 112 16.94 -14.33 -10.65
N SER A 113 18.15 -13.77 -10.70
CA SER A 113 18.74 -13.01 -9.59
C SER A 113 18.07 -11.65 -9.40
N GLN A 114 17.46 -11.11 -10.46
CA GLN A 114 16.70 -9.86 -10.38
C GLN A 114 15.23 -10.16 -10.13
N ARG A 115 14.60 -9.36 -9.26
CA ARG A 115 13.18 -9.43 -8.93
C ARG A 115 12.52 -8.10 -9.26
N GLY A 116 11.24 -8.16 -9.61
CA GLY A 116 10.38 -6.98 -9.66
C GLY A 116 10.05 -6.46 -8.27
N ASP A 117 9.05 -5.61 -8.19
CA ASP A 117 8.71 -4.90 -6.96
C ASP A 117 7.37 -5.39 -6.37
N LEU A 118 7.23 -5.28 -5.05
CA LEU A 118 5.97 -5.44 -4.35
C LEU A 118 5.33 -4.06 -4.16
N ILE A 119 4.16 -3.89 -4.75
CA ILE A 119 3.38 -2.66 -4.74
C ILE A 119 2.28 -2.81 -3.70
N VAL A 120 2.35 -2.03 -2.63
CA VAL A 120 1.35 -1.98 -1.57
C VAL A 120 0.37 -0.87 -1.88
N GLU A 121 -0.88 -1.24 -2.18
CA GLU A 121 -1.98 -0.31 -2.37
C GLU A 121 -2.80 -0.21 -1.09
N PHE A 122 -2.96 1.00 -0.56
CA PHE A 122 -3.71 1.20 0.68
C PHE A 122 -5.18 1.49 0.42
N GLN A 123 -6.04 0.62 0.94
CA GLN A 123 -7.48 0.79 0.99
C GLN A 123 -7.90 1.21 2.40
N VAL A 124 -8.33 2.46 2.56
CA VAL A 124 -8.78 2.99 3.85
C VAL A 124 -10.26 2.67 4.05
N ARG A 125 -10.59 1.93 5.11
CA ARG A 125 -11.96 1.62 5.52
C ARG A 125 -12.48 2.70 6.46
N PHE A 126 -13.53 3.38 6.01
CA PHE A 126 -14.28 4.33 6.84
C PHE A 126 -15.28 3.60 7.74
N PRO A 127 -15.56 4.13 8.95
CA PRO A 127 -16.64 3.62 9.78
C PRO A 127 -18.00 3.92 9.14
N ASP A 128 -18.95 2.98 9.25
CA ASP A 128 -20.29 3.13 8.65
C ASP A 128 -21.12 4.24 9.33
N ARG A 129 -20.87 4.48 10.62
CA ARG A 129 -21.54 5.51 11.42
C ARG A 129 -20.56 6.13 12.40
N ILE A 130 -20.75 7.43 12.66
CA ILE A 130 -20.02 8.18 13.70
C ILE A 130 -21.07 8.80 14.62
N PRO A 131 -21.09 8.46 15.93
CA PRO A 131 -22.05 9.01 16.87
C PRO A 131 -21.85 10.52 17.04
N PRO A 132 -22.91 11.27 17.41
CA PRO A 132 -22.89 12.73 17.45
C PRO A 132 -21.77 13.27 18.37
N GLN A 133 -21.56 12.65 19.53
CA GLN A 133 -20.49 13.04 20.47
C GLN A 133 -19.10 12.96 19.83
N SER A 134 -18.78 11.86 19.16
CA SER A 134 -17.48 11.70 18.47
C SER A 134 -17.34 12.65 17.28
N ARG A 135 -18.43 12.97 16.58
CA ARG A 135 -18.41 13.92 15.47
C ARG A 135 -18.04 15.32 15.94
N GLU A 136 -18.56 15.76 17.09
CA GLU A 136 -18.16 17.05 17.67
C GLU A 136 -16.67 17.05 18.04
N ILE A 137 -16.14 15.98 18.63
CA ILE A 137 -14.70 15.87 18.92
C ILE A 137 -13.86 15.99 17.64
N ILE A 138 -14.24 15.30 16.56
CA ILE A 138 -13.53 15.37 15.28
C ILE A 138 -13.58 16.79 14.69
N LYS A 139 -14.74 17.46 14.74
CA LYS A 139 -14.88 18.86 14.29
C LYS A 139 -13.97 19.80 15.08
N HIS A 140 -13.99 19.71 16.40
CA HIS A 140 -13.15 20.55 17.26
C HIS A 140 -11.66 20.29 17.01
N GLY A 141 -11.25 19.02 16.89
CA GLY A 141 -9.87 18.66 16.56
C GLY A 141 -9.42 19.25 15.22
N TYR A 142 -10.28 19.21 14.20
CA TYR A 142 -9.98 19.79 12.89
C TYR A 142 -9.85 21.32 12.94
N ILE A 143 -10.71 22.00 13.70
CA ILE A 143 -10.63 23.46 13.91
C ILE A 143 -9.32 23.84 14.59
N VAL A 144 -8.94 23.13 15.67
CA VAL A 144 -7.67 23.37 16.36
C VAL A 144 -6.50 23.19 15.39
N TRP A 145 -6.49 22.11 14.61
CA TRP A 145 -5.46 21.88 13.59
C TRP A 145 -5.39 23.01 12.55
N LEU A 146 -6.53 23.49 12.05
CA LEU A 146 -6.59 24.62 11.11
C LEU A 146 -6.03 25.92 11.72
N CYS A 147 -6.31 26.18 13.00
CA CYS A 147 -5.77 27.34 13.70
C CYS A 147 -4.24 27.23 13.84
N PHE A 148 -3.70 26.06 14.14
CA PHE A 148 -2.25 25.87 14.25
C PHE A 148 -1.54 25.89 12.89
N SER A 149 -2.12 25.27 11.85
CA SER A 149 -1.50 25.17 10.52
C SER A 149 -1.46 26.52 9.78
N ASN A 150 -2.44 27.40 9.98
CA ASN A 150 -2.48 28.72 9.34
C ASN A 150 -1.74 29.83 10.11
N THR A 151 -1.33 29.60 11.37
CA THR A 151 -0.75 30.66 12.21
C THR A 151 0.76 30.49 12.43
N PHE A 152 1.34 29.33 12.12
CA PHE A 152 2.76 29.07 12.41
C PHE A 152 3.65 29.36 11.19
N SER A 153 3.75 30.62 10.79
CA SER A 153 4.96 31.13 10.14
C SER A 153 5.77 31.88 11.20
N PRO A 154 6.76 31.24 11.85
CA PRO A 154 7.56 31.92 12.85
C PRO A 154 8.54 32.85 12.12
N THR A 155 8.12 34.09 11.85
CA THR A 155 9.11 35.16 11.68
C THR A 155 9.64 35.47 13.08
N ILE A 156 10.71 34.78 13.48
CA ILE A 156 11.45 35.10 14.71
C ILE A 156 12.08 36.47 14.48
N GLN A 157 11.48 37.52 15.02
CA GLN A 157 12.20 38.77 15.26
C GLN A 157 12.81 38.66 16.65
N THR A 158 14.12 38.39 16.70
CA THR A 158 14.93 38.47 17.91
C THR A 158 14.92 39.91 18.42
N LEU A 159 14.16 40.18 19.48
CA LEU A 159 14.26 41.44 20.22
C LEU A 159 15.23 41.23 21.38
N ASN A 160 16.48 41.65 21.16
CA ASN A 160 17.42 41.91 22.23
C ASN A 160 16.91 43.07 23.07
N SER A 161 16.48 42.84 24.32
CA SER A 161 16.73 43.78 25.42
C SER A 161 16.35 43.19 26.77
N LYS A 162 17.29 43.32 27.72
CA LYS A 162 17.14 43.05 29.14
C LYS A 162 15.90 43.73 29.72
N ARG A 163 14.83 42.97 29.94
CA ARG A 163 14.03 42.90 31.18
C ARG A 163 12.72 42.17 30.89
N ASP A 164 12.32 41.38 31.87
CA ASP A 164 11.17 40.48 31.88
C ASP A 164 9.89 41.11 31.30
N LYS A 165 9.33 40.44 30.29
CA LYS A 165 7.90 40.11 30.07
C LYS A 165 7.66 39.80 28.59
N TYR A 166 7.35 38.54 28.29
CA TYR A 166 6.83 38.15 27.00
C TYR A 166 5.39 38.67 26.86
N VAL A 167 5.22 39.82 26.19
CA VAL A 167 3.88 40.35 25.85
C VAL A 167 3.53 39.88 24.44
N ILE A 168 2.81 38.77 24.36
CA ILE A 168 2.28 38.26 23.08
C ILE A 168 1.00 39.06 22.78
N ARG A 169 1.09 39.99 21.82
CA ARG A 169 -0.04 40.85 21.42
C ARG A 169 -0.89 40.10 20.40
N THR A 170 -1.94 39.43 20.86
CA THR A 170 -2.88 38.71 20.00
C THR A 170 -4.06 39.59 19.60
N ARG A 171 -4.45 39.56 18.31
CA ARG A 171 -5.69 40.19 17.84
C ARG A 171 -6.89 39.27 18.16
N GLY A 172 -7.89 39.83 18.85
CA GLY A 172 -9.26 39.32 19.00
C GLY A 172 -9.40 37.85 19.40
N SER A 173 -9.46 36.97 18.40
CA SER A 173 -9.79 35.55 18.55
C SER A 173 -8.62 34.66 19.01
N PHE A 174 -7.38 35.17 19.00
CA PHE A 174 -6.19 34.43 19.42
C PHE A 174 -5.96 34.38 20.93
N LYS A 175 -6.65 35.23 21.70
CA LYS A 175 -6.49 35.31 23.16
C LYS A 175 -7.01 34.07 23.87
N ILE A 176 -8.11 33.49 23.36
CA ILE A 176 -8.80 32.33 23.96
C ILE A 176 -7.97 31.05 23.77
N LEU A 177 -7.45 30.82 22.56
CA LEU A 177 -6.63 29.63 22.25
C LEU A 177 -5.32 29.59 23.05
N LEU A 178 -4.67 30.73 23.25
CA LEU A 178 -3.45 30.82 24.07
C LEU A 178 -3.75 30.55 25.56
N GLN A 179 -4.91 30.99 26.03
CA GLN A 179 -5.34 30.78 27.42
C GLN A 179 -5.64 29.30 27.69
N PHE A 180 -6.31 28.60 26.76
CA PHE A 180 -6.53 27.16 26.86
C PHE A 180 -5.23 26.34 26.80
N TYR A 181 -4.26 26.74 25.96
CA TYR A 181 -2.97 26.07 25.86
C TYR A 181 -2.12 26.23 27.14
N LEU A 182 -2.11 27.43 27.72
CA LEU A 182 -1.42 27.68 29.00
C LEU A 182 -2.08 26.94 30.16
N ILE A 183 -3.42 26.91 30.23
CA ILE A 183 -4.15 26.17 31.27
C ILE A 183 -3.87 24.66 31.19
N TYR A 184 -3.81 24.09 29.98
CA TYR A 184 -3.50 22.68 29.79
C TYR A 184 -2.09 22.29 30.25
N TYR A 185 -1.10 23.17 30.05
CA TYR A 185 0.29 22.92 30.49
C TYR A 185 0.53 23.15 31.99
N GLN A 186 -0.34 23.91 32.66
CA GLN A 186 -0.23 24.17 34.11
C GLN A 186 -0.91 23.10 34.97
N LEU A 187 -1.69 22.20 34.34
CA LEU A 187 -2.40 21.08 34.97
C LEU A 187 -1.70 19.72 34.78
N LEU A 188 -0.55 19.70 34.11
CA LEU A 188 0.41 18.58 34.01
C LEU A 188 1.63 18.89 34.89
#